data_AF-A0A7R9AGP1-F1
#
_entry.id   AF-A0A7R9AGP1-F1
#
_cell.length_a   1.000
_cell.length_b   1.000
_cell.length_c   1.000
_cell.angle_alpha   90.00
_cell.angle_beta   90.00
_cell.angle_gamma   90.00
#
_symmetry.space_group_name_H-M   'P 1'
#
loop_
_entity.id
_entity.type
_entity.pdbx_description
1 polymer ?
#
loop_
_entity_poly.entity_id
_entity_poly.type
_entity_poly.pdbx_seq_one_letter_code
_entity_poly.pdbx_strand_id
1 'polypeptide(L)'
;MARESCQGNALTARRDDRDRNEENCNPHTKTIDVRCFVVEKRDRETFFSIISKNVVPGTQIWTEGWAAYGALPTMGYLHQWVNHENFLNTVNGAHTQNIERCWVEVRRFIQRNRKGTTPGLLQTHLAEFRHRGRMEGVDLFEGLLNVIKFYPA
;
A
#
# COMPACT_ATOMS: atom_id res chain seq x y z
N MET A 1 -2.50 11.22 29.42
CA MET A 1 -1.47 10.28 28.94
C MET A 1 -1.67 10.07 27.45
N ALA A 2 -0.98 10.86 26.62
CA ALA A 2 -1.05 10.74 25.18
C ALA A 2 -0.06 9.65 24.74
N ARG A 3 -0.56 8.51 24.24
CA ARG A 3 0.27 7.51 23.59
C ARG A 3 0.31 7.82 22.10
N GLU A 4 1.43 8.38 21.69
CA GLU A 4 1.87 8.42 20.30
C GLU A 4 1.93 6.99 19.75
N SER A 5 0.96 6.59 18.93
CA SER A 5 1.01 5.33 18.19
C SER A 5 1.12 5.61 16.70
N CYS A 6 2.35 5.88 16.28
CA CYS A 6 3.07 5.15 15.24
C CYS A 6 2.26 4.61 14.01
N GLN A 7 2.77 4.98 12.82
CA GLN A 7 2.81 4.22 11.54
C GLN A 7 1.80 4.61 10.45
N GLY A 8 2.23 4.44 9.18
CA GLY A 8 1.71 5.14 8.01
C GLY A 8 0.32 4.68 7.57
N ASN A 9 -0.45 5.61 6.99
CA ASN A 9 -1.79 5.38 6.45
C ASN A 9 -1.77 4.18 5.49
N ALA A 10 -2.30 3.05 5.95
CA ALA A 10 -2.40 1.81 5.23
C ALA A 10 -3.68 1.81 4.36
N LEU A 11 -3.51 1.68 3.04
CA LEU A 11 -4.60 1.45 2.09
C LEU A 11 -4.34 0.13 1.36
N THR A 12 -5.34 -0.74 1.30
CA THR A 12 -5.37 -1.83 0.32
C THR A 12 -6.52 -1.56 -0.66
N ALA A 13 -6.18 -1.52 -1.95
CA ALA A 13 -7.12 -1.32 -3.04
C ALA A 13 -7.07 -2.57 -3.92
N ARG A 14 -8.18 -3.30 -4.03
CA ARG A 14 -8.31 -4.44 -4.95
C ARG A 14 -8.88 -3.93 -6.28
N ARG A 15 -8.30 -4.32 -7.41
CA ARG A 15 -8.94 -4.09 -8.71
C ARG A 15 -10.14 -5.02 -8.83
N ASP A 16 -11.26 -4.47 -9.28
CA ASP A 16 -12.51 -5.18 -9.51
C ASP A 16 -12.37 -5.99 -10.81
N ASP A 17 -11.80 -7.19 -10.70
CA ASP A 17 -11.91 -8.19 -11.75
C ASP A 17 -13.26 -8.90 -11.55
N ARG A 18 -14.22 -8.55 -12.41
CA ARG A 18 -15.55 -9.17 -12.47
C ARG A 18 -15.42 -10.64 -12.83
N ASP A 19 -15.23 -11.49 -11.84
CA ASP A 19 -15.63 -12.90 -11.87
C ASP A 19 -16.05 -13.32 -10.46
N ARG A 20 -17.36 -13.56 -10.31
CA ARG A 20 -17.94 -14.16 -9.12
C ARG A 20 -17.45 -15.60 -9.02
N ASN A 21 -16.55 -15.87 -8.09
CA ASN A 21 -16.58 -17.13 -7.36
C ASN A 21 -16.26 -16.85 -5.89
N GLU A 22 -17.31 -16.87 -5.07
CA GLU A 22 -17.21 -16.92 -3.61
C GLU A 22 -16.62 -18.27 -3.22
N GLU A 23 -15.29 -18.33 -3.03
CA GLU A 23 -14.70 -19.46 -2.33
C GLU A 23 -13.44 -19.03 -1.58
N ASN A 24 -13.60 -19.00 -0.26
CA ASN A 24 -12.56 -19.15 0.75
C ASN A 24 -11.58 -17.96 0.96
N CYS A 25 -11.75 -17.29 2.10
CA CYS A 25 -10.85 -16.26 2.61
C CYS A 25 -9.49 -16.90 2.98
N ASN A 26 -8.63 -17.09 1.98
CA ASN A 26 -7.26 -17.58 2.17
C ASN A 26 -6.39 -16.47 2.78
N PRO A 27 -5.80 -16.65 3.98
CA PRO A 27 -4.93 -15.67 4.62
C PRO A 27 -3.60 -15.43 3.88
N HIS A 28 -3.34 -16.14 2.77
CA HIS A 28 -2.15 -16.02 1.92
C HIS A 28 -2.39 -15.27 0.61
N THR A 29 -3.34 -14.33 0.53
CA THR A 29 -3.41 -13.44 -0.65
C THR A 29 -2.09 -12.68 -0.78
N LYS A 30 -1.28 -13.08 -1.77
CA LYS A 30 -0.02 -12.42 -2.12
C LYS A 30 -0.33 -10.95 -2.44
N THR A 31 0.32 -10.03 -1.75
CA THR A 31 0.25 -8.61 -2.09
C THR A 31 0.78 -8.43 -3.51
N ILE A 32 -0.08 -8.03 -4.44
CA ILE A 32 0.24 -7.96 -5.87
C ILE A 32 1.11 -6.73 -6.18
N ASP A 33 0.82 -5.59 -5.54
CA ASP A 33 1.54 -4.34 -5.73
C ASP A 33 1.56 -3.54 -4.42
N VAL A 34 2.69 -2.90 -4.14
CA VAL A 34 2.84 -1.97 -3.01
C VAL A 34 3.29 -0.63 -3.56
N ARG A 35 2.57 0.44 -3.20
CA ARG A 35 2.95 1.81 -3.56
C ARG A 35 3.17 2.62 -2.29
N CYS A 36 4.32 3.28 -2.23
CA CYS A 36 4.68 4.14 -1.12
C CYS A 36 5.06 5.52 -1.67
N PHE A 37 4.60 6.56 -0.99
CA PHE A 37 4.78 7.95 -1.38
C PHE A 37 5.45 8.72 -0.25
N VAL A 38 6.51 9.45 -0.58
CA VAL A 38 7.07 10.46 0.32
C VAL A 38 6.18 11.69 0.24
N VAL A 39 5.73 12.16 1.40
CA VAL A 39 4.87 13.34 1.51
C VAL A 39 5.47 14.32 2.51
N GLU A 40 5.31 15.61 2.24
CA GLU A 40 5.72 16.66 3.18
C GLU A 40 4.75 16.77 4.36
N LYS A 41 3.45 16.57 4.10
CA LYS A 41 2.38 16.65 5.09
C LYS A 41 1.50 15.40 5.05
N ARG A 42 1.13 14.90 6.23
CA ARG A 42 0.16 13.81 6.43
C ARG A 42 -1.20 14.42 6.76
N ASP A 43 -1.82 15.07 5.79
CA ASP A 43 -3.14 15.67 5.92
C ASP A 43 -4.16 15.03 4.96
N ARG A 44 -5.41 15.45 5.12
CA ARG A 44 -6.55 14.92 4.36
C ARG A 44 -6.44 15.27 2.88
N GLU A 45 -6.01 16.49 2.55
CA GLU A 45 -5.85 16.92 1.16
C GLU A 45 -4.78 16.10 0.43
N THR A 46 -3.62 15.90 1.06
CA THR A 46 -2.52 15.10 0.49
C THR A 46 -2.97 13.67 0.27
N PHE A 47 -3.68 13.07 1.23
CA PHE A 47 -4.23 11.74 1.12
C PHE A 47 -5.20 11.61 -0.08
N PHE A 48 -6.16 12.52 -0.20
CA PHE A 48 -7.13 12.50 -1.32
C PHE A 48 -6.48 12.73 -2.69
N SER A 49 -5.47 13.59 -2.75
CA SER A 49 -4.69 13.80 -3.98
C SER A 49 -3.98 12.51 -4.41
N ILE A 50 -3.38 11.79 -3.46
CA ILE A 50 -2.70 10.51 -3.74
C ILE A 50 -3.70 9.46 -4.20
N ILE A 51 -4.82 9.29 -3.50
CA ILE A 51 -5.76 8.21 -3.80
C ILE A 51 -6.44 8.41 -5.15
N SER A 52 -6.85 9.64 -5.47
CA SER A 52 -7.50 9.98 -6.74
C SER A 52 -6.60 9.73 -7.94
N LYS A 53 -5.28 9.93 -7.79
CA LYS A 53 -4.29 9.71 -8.85
C LYS A 53 -3.91 8.24 -9.03
N ASN A 54 -4.13 7.40 -8.02
CA ASN A 54 -3.56 6.04 -7.97
C ASN A 54 -4.59 4.93 -7.93
N VAL A 55 -5.83 5.24 -7.53
CA VAL A 55 -6.91 4.28 -7.32
C VAL A 55 -8.10 4.71 -8.14
N VAL A 56 -8.58 3.80 -8.98
CA VAL A 56 -9.74 4.02 -9.85
C VAL A 56 -11.00 4.14 -9.00
N PRO A 57 -11.89 5.12 -9.25
CA PRO A 57 -13.20 5.17 -8.60
C PRO A 57 -13.96 3.83 -8.78
N GLY A 58 -14.80 3.49 -7.80
CA GLY A 58 -15.47 2.19 -7.70
C GLY A 58 -14.66 1.11 -6.99
N THR A 59 -13.35 1.32 -6.80
CA THR A 59 -12.50 0.36 -6.06
C THR A 59 -12.94 0.21 -4.60
N GLN A 60 -12.95 -1.02 -4.11
CA GLN A 60 -13.05 -1.34 -2.68
C GLN A 60 -11.74 -1.02 -1.95
N ILE A 61 -11.83 -0.09 -1.01
CA ILE A 61 -10.73 0.34 -0.13
C ILE A 61 -11.00 -0.14 1.29
N TRP A 62 -9.96 -0.72 1.89
CA TRP A 62 -9.93 -1.07 3.31
C TRP A 62 -8.96 -0.16 4.05
N THR A 63 -9.44 0.46 5.14
CA THR A 63 -8.62 1.35 5.97
C THR A 63 -8.72 1.02 7.46
N GLU A 64 -7.81 1.58 8.23
CA GLU A 64 -7.99 1.77 9.68
C GLU A 64 -9.02 2.87 9.99
N GLY A 65 -9.26 3.16 11.27
CA GLY A 65 -10.31 4.08 11.74
C GLY A 65 -9.97 5.59 11.71
N TRP A 66 -9.15 6.08 10.77
CA TRP A 66 -8.88 7.53 10.70
C TRP A 66 -10.08 8.29 10.12
N ALA A 67 -10.50 9.36 10.79
CA ALA A 67 -11.74 10.09 10.48
C ALA A 67 -11.82 10.64 9.04
N ALA A 68 -10.69 10.98 8.41
CA ALA A 68 -10.68 11.49 7.04
C ALA A 68 -11.18 10.47 6.01
N TYR A 69 -11.06 9.15 6.29
CA TYR A 69 -11.49 8.10 5.38
C TYR A 69 -13.02 8.04 5.19
N GLY A 70 -13.80 8.61 6.11
CA GLY A 70 -15.26 8.66 5.98
C GLY A 70 -15.78 9.41 4.73
N ALA A 71 -14.92 10.16 4.04
CA ALA A 71 -15.27 10.81 2.77
C ALA A 71 -14.91 10.00 1.52
N LEU A 72 -14.31 8.82 1.65
CA LEU A 72 -14.02 7.96 0.50
C LEU A 72 -15.29 7.59 -0.30
N PRO A 73 -16.45 7.30 0.32
CA PRO A 73 -17.70 7.10 -0.42
C PRO A 73 -18.11 8.30 -1.28
N THR A 74 -17.91 9.53 -0.79
CA THR A 74 -18.28 10.74 -1.55
C THR A 74 -17.33 10.99 -2.72
N MET A 75 -16.17 10.36 -2.74
CA MET A 75 -15.20 10.38 -3.85
C MET A 75 -15.44 9.23 -4.85
N GLY A 76 -16.50 8.44 -4.66
CA GLY A 76 -16.86 7.34 -5.55
C GLY A 76 -16.16 6.02 -5.22
N TYR A 77 -15.60 5.85 -4.02
CA TYR A 77 -14.99 4.59 -3.60
C TYR A 77 -15.91 3.77 -2.72
N LEU A 78 -15.82 2.44 -2.82
CA LEU A 78 -16.41 1.56 -1.81
C LEU A 78 -15.47 1.52 -0.61
N HIS A 79 -15.97 1.79 0.59
CA HIS A 79 -15.13 1.92 1.78
C HIS A 79 -15.55 0.94 2.88
N GLN A 80 -14.57 0.22 3.41
CA GLN A 80 -14.68 -0.61 4.59
C GLN A 80 -13.56 -0.23 5.55
N TRP A 81 -13.81 -0.34 6.85
CA TRP A 81 -12.80 -0.09 7.86
C TRP A 81 -12.68 -1.26 8.82
N VAL A 82 -11.47 -1.46 9.35
CA VAL A 82 -11.18 -2.49 10.34
C VAL A 82 -11.15 -1.83 11.72
N ASN A 83 -11.96 -2.34 12.65
CA ASN A 83 -11.92 -1.88 14.03
C ASN A 83 -10.66 -2.42 14.72
N HIS A 84 -9.81 -1.53 15.21
CA HIS A 84 -8.53 -1.87 15.82
C HIS A 84 -8.67 -2.66 17.14
N GLU A 85 -9.85 -2.68 17.75
CA GLU A 85 -10.13 -3.48 18.95
C GLU A 85 -10.32 -4.97 18.64
N ASN A 86 -10.79 -5.28 17.42
CA ASN A 86 -10.97 -6.63 16.94
C ASN A 86 -10.02 -6.82 15.76
N PHE A 87 -8.78 -7.26 16.04
CA PHE A 87 -7.67 -7.48 15.09
C PHE A 87 -8.00 -8.34 13.84
N LEU A 88 -9.24 -8.82 13.74
CA LEU A 88 -9.88 -9.48 12.62
C LEU A 88 -11.31 -8.93 12.50
N ASN A 89 -11.71 -8.49 11.31
CA ASN A 89 -13.13 -8.30 11.02
C ASN A 89 -13.78 -9.69 10.89
N THR A 90 -14.60 -10.07 11.87
CA THR A 90 -15.22 -11.40 11.94
C THR A 90 -16.23 -11.68 10.83
N VAL A 91 -16.73 -10.63 10.14
CA VAL A 91 -17.74 -10.75 9.08
C VAL A 91 -17.09 -11.06 7.72
N ASN A 92 -15.91 -10.53 7.45
CA ASN A 92 -15.27 -10.61 6.12
C ASN A 92 -13.79 -11.01 6.16
N GLY A 93 -13.24 -11.33 7.33
CA GLY A 93 -11.86 -11.78 7.53
C GLY A 93 -10.80 -10.70 7.31
N ALA A 94 -11.18 -9.43 7.10
CA ALA A 94 -10.24 -8.35 6.83
C ALA A 94 -9.36 -8.03 8.05
N HIS A 95 -8.06 -7.84 7.82
CA HIS A 95 -7.09 -7.49 8.85
C HIS A 95 -5.97 -6.60 8.31
N THR A 96 -5.33 -5.82 9.20
CA THR A 96 -4.25 -4.89 8.85
C THR A 96 -2.85 -5.52 8.90
N GLN A 97 -2.73 -6.79 9.31
CA GLN A 97 -1.43 -7.45 9.51
C GLN A 97 -0.54 -7.47 8.25
N ASN A 98 -1.12 -7.65 7.06
CA ASN A 98 -0.34 -7.71 5.82
C ASN A 98 0.33 -6.38 5.49
N ILE A 99 -0.39 -5.27 5.68
CA ILE A 99 0.13 -3.93 5.40
C ILE A 99 1.10 -3.47 6.51
N GLU A 100 0.87 -3.86 7.77
CA GLU A 100 1.82 -3.67 8.88
C GLU A 100 3.14 -4.40 8.63
N ARG A 101 3.06 -5.69 8.26
CA ARG A 101 4.25 -6.49 7.91
C ARG A 101 4.99 -5.88 6.71
N CYS A 102 4.25 -5.48 5.67
CA CYS A 102 4.82 -4.80 4.50
C CYS A 102 5.60 -3.55 4.91
N TRP A 103 5.03 -2.74 5.80
CA TRP A 103 5.68 -1.52 6.28
C TRP A 103 6.97 -1.79 7.07
N VAL A 104 7.01 -2.86 7.86
CA VAL A 104 8.26 -3.32 8.51
C VAL A 104 9.32 -3.68 7.48
N GLU A 105 8.97 -4.38 6.40
CA GLU A 105 9.90 -4.73 5.33
C GLU A 105 10.40 -3.51 4.56
N VAL A 106 9.52 -2.54 4.24
CA VAL A 106 9.90 -1.25 3.64
C VAL A 106 10.92 -0.52 4.51
N ARG A 107 10.69 -0.45 5.83
CA ARG A 107 11.62 0.20 6.77
C ARG A 107 12.97 -0.51 6.82
N ARG A 108 12.97 -1.84 6.91
CA ARG A 108 14.20 -2.63 6.89
C ARG A 108 14.98 -2.45 5.59
N PHE A 109 14.28 -2.41 4.45
CA PHE A 109 14.87 -2.13 3.15
C PHE A 109 15.53 -0.75 3.11
N ILE A 110 14.81 0.28 3.53
CA ILE A 110 15.32 1.65 3.64
C ILE A 110 16.56 1.68 4.55
N GLN A 111 16.50 1.09 5.75
CA GLN A 111 17.62 1.12 6.70
C GLN A 111 18.87 0.40 6.18
N ARG A 112 18.71 -0.75 5.50
CA ARG A 112 19.83 -1.49 4.92
C ARG A 112 20.50 -0.74 3.76
N ASN A 113 19.70 -0.08 2.92
CA ASN A 113 20.17 0.56 1.70
C ASN A 113 20.52 2.06 1.88
N ARG A 114 20.12 2.71 2.98
CA ARG A 114 20.36 4.14 3.25
C ARG A 114 21.50 4.39 4.24
N LYS A 115 22.67 3.78 4.04
CA LYS A 115 23.89 4.17 4.76
C LYS A 115 24.39 5.55 4.27
N GLY A 116 23.71 6.63 4.66
CA GLY A 116 24.13 8.02 4.37
C GLY A 116 23.35 8.74 3.25
N THR A 117 22.21 8.22 2.80
CA THR A 117 21.47 8.80 1.66
C THR A 117 20.62 10.03 2.06
N THR A 118 20.64 11.09 1.24
CA THR A 118 19.81 12.29 1.42
C THR A 118 18.30 12.01 1.37
N PRO A 119 17.45 12.84 2.01
CA PRO A 119 16.00 12.70 1.94
C PRO A 119 15.44 12.67 0.51
N GLY A 120 16.06 13.39 -0.43
CA GLY A 120 15.63 13.47 -1.83
C GLY A 120 15.60 12.13 -2.57
N LEU A 121 16.38 11.15 -2.13
CA LEU A 121 16.42 9.81 -2.75
C LEU A 121 15.43 8.81 -2.10
N LEU A 122 14.63 9.24 -1.12
CA LEU A 122 13.72 8.34 -0.41
C LEU A 122 12.66 7.76 -1.34
N GLN A 123 12.11 8.58 -2.24
CA GLN A 123 11.14 8.11 -3.22
C GLN A 123 11.75 7.07 -4.18
N THR A 124 13.02 7.24 -4.56
CA THR A 124 13.74 6.29 -5.42
C THR A 124 13.92 4.94 -4.73
N HIS A 125 14.28 4.92 -3.44
CA HIS A 125 14.36 3.67 -2.68
C HIS A 125 13.01 2.96 -2.53
N LEU A 126 11.91 3.72 -2.36
CA LEU A 126 10.57 3.14 -2.34
C LEU A 126 10.17 2.54 -3.69
N ALA A 127 10.55 3.21 -4.79
CA ALA A 127 10.34 2.68 -6.14
C ALA A 127 11.17 1.41 -6.39
N GLU A 128 12.42 1.38 -5.92
CA GLU A 128 13.29 0.22 -5.97
C GLU A 128 12.72 -0.96 -5.17
N PHE A 129 12.22 -0.72 -3.95
CA PHE A 129 11.57 -1.73 -3.13
C PHE A 129 10.38 -2.37 -3.88
N ARG A 130 9.51 -1.55 -4.46
CA ARG A 130 8.38 -2.02 -5.27
C ARG A 130 8.84 -2.82 -6.49
N HIS A 131 9.87 -2.34 -7.20
CA HIS A 131 10.40 -3.02 -8.37
C HIS A 131 10.97 -4.40 -8.00
N ARG A 132 11.80 -4.49 -6.95
CA ARG A 132 12.34 -5.77 -6.46
C ARG A 132 11.23 -6.74 -6.04
N GLY A 133 10.16 -6.26 -5.41
CA GLY A 133 9.01 -7.10 -5.06
C GLY A 133 8.28 -7.68 -6.28
N ARG A 134 8.28 -6.98 -7.42
CA ARG A 134 7.71 -7.47 -8.69
C ARG A 134 8.64 -8.43 -9.42
N MET A 135 9.94 -8.22 -9.27
CA MET A 135 10.98 -9.05 -9.90
C MET A 135 11.44 -10.19 -8.96
N GLU A 136 10.69 -10.51 -7.91
CA GLU A 136 11.01 -11.62 -7.02
C GLU A 136 11.05 -12.94 -7.79
N GLY A 137 12.22 -13.61 -7.79
CA GLY A 137 12.46 -14.82 -8.57
C GLY A 137 12.81 -14.60 -10.04
N VAL A 138 12.94 -13.34 -10.48
CA VAL A 138 13.44 -12.97 -11.81
C VAL A 138 14.91 -12.60 -11.73
N ASP A 139 15.68 -13.02 -12.73
CA ASP A 139 17.09 -12.65 -12.84
C ASP A 139 17.27 -11.12 -12.97
N LEU A 140 18.32 -10.57 -12.34
CA LEU A 140 18.56 -9.13 -12.31
C LEU A 140 18.80 -8.54 -13.71
N PHE A 141 19.40 -9.30 -14.62
CA PHE A 141 19.63 -8.88 -15.99
C PHE A 141 18.32 -8.79 -16.78
N GLU A 142 17.45 -9.80 -16.63
CA GLU A 142 16.08 -9.75 -17.16
C GLU A 142 15.26 -8.61 -16.53
N GLY A 143 15.50 -8.33 -15.24
CA GLY A 143 15.02 -7.15 -14.53
C GLY A 143 15.34 -5.85 -15.26
N LEU A 144 16.62 -5.66 -15.56
CA LEU A 144 17.14 -4.48 -16.24
C LEU A 144 16.55 -4.34 -17.66
N LEU A 145 16.52 -5.42 -18.44
CA LEU A 145 15.99 -5.40 -19.80
C LEU A 145 14.51 -4.98 -19.83
N ASN A 146 13.72 -5.43 -18.86
CA ASN A 146 12.32 -5.01 -18.74
C ASN A 146 12.20 -3.52 -18.45
N VAL A 147 13.04 -2.95 -17.58
CA VAL A 147 13.02 -1.51 -17.29
C VAL A 147 13.32 -0.69 -18.55
N ILE A 148 14.36 -1.07 -19.30
CA ILE A 148 14.74 -0.40 -20.56
C ILE A 148 13.60 -0.49 -21.59
N LYS A 149 12.93 -1.64 -21.68
CA LYS A 149 11.85 -1.87 -22.64
C LYS A 149 10.58 -1.07 -22.35
N PHE A 150 10.21 -0.95 -21.08
CA PHE A 150 8.96 -0.27 -20.68
C PHE A 150 9.11 1.23 -20.41
N TYR A 151 10.34 1.71 -20.22
CA TYR A 151 10.65 3.13 -20.01
C TYR A 151 11.81 3.56 -20.92
N PRO A 152 11.61 3.62 -22.25
CA PRO A 152 12.59 4.21 -23.15
C PRO A 152 12.77 5.70 -22.84
N ALA A 153 14.01 6.18 -22.96
CA ALA A 153 14.43 7.54 -22.69
C ALA A 153 13.82 8.58 -23.65
#